data_AF-A0A1Q5H656-F1
#
_entry.id   AF-A0A1Q5H656-F1
#
_cell.length_a   1.000
_cell.length_b   1.000
_cell.length_c   1.000
_cell.angle_alpha   90.00
_cell.angle_beta   90.00
_cell.angle_gamma   90.00
#
_symmetry.space_group_name_H-M   'P 1'
#
loop_
_entity.id
_entity.type
_entity.pdbx_description
1 polymer ?
#
loop_
_entity_poly.entity_id
_entity_poly.type
_entity_poly.pdbx_seq_one_letter_code
_entity_poly.pdbx_strand_id
1 'polypeptide(L)'
;MLTVVAAAAGAAPLVATGTARWSAESPVRFRSDPFEIRDLPQGQRPYYSGVRLPIVDTGTHDEHGVRMALLTGKLYDHPVAQAQYGINLLESYRVTGEQVYLKRAMTQAQRLIDRRVVRRDGWFYPYRFRHAMHRGTDVYETPWYSMMAQGQAMSLFVRLAQIVGDRTHWRQAADATFASYLLPPVAGQPWGVYVKDGLLWLEEYAHPTRVRGDQTYNGHIFSAFGLWDYWSLSRDARARQMLQGAITTARDAHRLVRTRQWRSRYCLTHRKDAGMYHSTHIIQHAVLHAITGDPTFAGIMDLFYSDHPTYGVSGTIRLAPGDHVGYKFDAAGTVLDRKRISLTRPAETASTERHKVMRQTGIWYDISEGSLSGYLVKEIPGRSYQAGRAAPIGYRIPRSAVVVAAPGRAYSLDDAGKVTAVTAGLAVGDTVTVNLRAALDGVQHYRLDSGAHAGQWVRLDTLRGVGTA
;
A
#
# COMPACT_ATOMS: atom_id res chain seq x y z
N MET A 1 13.20 46.01 9.53
CA MET A 1 13.26 44.87 10.47
C MET A 1 11.83 44.48 10.82
N LEU A 2 11.29 43.43 10.19
CA LEU A 2 10.00 42.85 10.59
C LEU A 2 10.24 41.39 10.93
N THR A 3 10.11 41.09 12.21
CA THR A 3 10.31 39.79 12.83
C THR A 3 9.12 38.89 12.50
N VAL A 4 9.32 37.88 11.66
CA VAL A 4 8.34 36.81 11.44
C VAL A 4 8.47 35.83 12.60
N VAL A 5 7.48 35.82 13.48
CA VAL A 5 7.34 34.82 14.54
C VAL A 5 6.94 33.51 13.89
N ALA A 6 7.87 32.56 13.82
CA ALA A 6 7.58 31.18 13.46
C ALA A 6 6.79 30.52 14.60
N ALA A 7 5.49 30.33 14.39
CA ALA A 7 4.68 29.49 15.28
C ALA A 7 5.15 28.04 15.13
N ALA A 8 5.82 27.54 16.17
CA ALA A 8 6.13 26.12 16.31
C ALA A 8 4.80 25.34 16.35
N ALA A 9 4.55 24.53 15.32
CA ALA A 9 3.45 23.59 15.32
C ALA A 9 3.73 22.51 16.38
N GLY A 10 3.17 22.70 17.58
CA GLY A 10 3.12 21.67 18.61
C GLY A 10 2.41 20.43 18.06
N ALA A 11 3.02 19.26 18.22
CA ALA A 11 2.39 18.00 17.87
C ALA A 11 1.14 17.82 18.72
N ALA A 12 -0.05 17.87 18.09
CA ALA A 12 -1.28 17.50 18.76
C ALA A 12 -1.18 16.05 19.26
N PRO A 13 -1.57 15.75 20.50
CA PRO A 13 -1.58 14.37 20.99
C PRO A 13 -2.49 13.51 20.11
N LEU A 14 -2.11 12.25 19.89
CA LEU A 14 -2.93 11.23 19.24
C LEU A 14 -4.19 10.99 20.08
N VAL A 15 -5.25 11.78 19.85
CA VAL A 15 -6.57 11.55 20.46
C VAL A 15 -7.11 10.23 19.93
N ALA A 16 -7.42 9.30 20.84
CA ALA A 16 -8.00 8.01 20.51
C ALA A 16 -9.32 8.20 19.76
N THR A 17 -9.44 7.60 18.58
CA THR A 17 -10.73 7.48 17.90
C THR A 17 -11.22 6.05 18.07
N GLY A 18 -12.05 5.77 19.09
CA GLY A 18 -12.65 4.45 19.31
C GLY A 18 -12.67 4.00 20.77
N THR A 19 -13.18 2.78 21.01
CA THR A 19 -13.31 2.13 22.32
C THR A 19 -12.05 1.34 22.71
N ALA A 20 -10.88 1.87 22.35
CA ALA A 20 -9.59 1.23 22.53
C ALA A 20 -9.41 0.65 23.95
N ARG A 21 -9.12 -0.64 24.05
CA ARG A 21 -8.81 -1.33 25.31
C ARG A 21 -7.33 -1.65 25.37
N TRP A 22 -6.80 -1.77 26.58
CA TRP A 22 -5.45 -2.29 26.77
C TRP A 22 -5.42 -3.80 26.49
N SER A 23 -4.36 -4.29 25.86
CA SER A 23 -4.13 -5.73 25.66
C SER A 23 -4.12 -6.45 27.01
N ALA A 24 -4.83 -7.58 27.09
CA ALA A 24 -5.00 -8.35 28.32
C ALA A 24 -4.06 -9.57 28.41
N GLU A 25 -3.63 -10.12 27.26
CA GLU A 25 -2.91 -11.41 27.17
C GLU A 25 -1.62 -11.31 26.34
N SER A 26 -1.02 -10.11 26.26
CA SER A 26 0.21 -9.87 25.51
C SER A 26 1.38 -9.56 26.44
N PRO A 27 2.60 -10.03 26.12
CA PRO A 27 3.81 -9.68 26.87
C PRO A 27 4.20 -8.20 26.74
N VAL A 28 3.52 -7.44 25.87
CA VAL A 28 3.59 -5.99 25.78
C VAL A 28 2.20 -5.38 25.89
N ARG A 29 2.08 -4.28 26.65
CA ARG A 29 0.80 -3.59 26.88
C ARG A 29 0.59 -2.50 25.82
N PHE A 30 -0.44 -2.65 24.98
CA PHE A 30 -0.79 -1.69 23.91
C PHE A 30 -2.29 -1.48 23.82
N ARG A 31 -2.71 -0.42 23.13
CA ARG A 31 -4.11 -0.15 22.80
C ARG A 31 -4.54 -0.98 21.60
N SER A 32 -5.74 -1.54 21.71
CA SER A 32 -6.36 -2.34 20.68
C SER A 32 -7.85 -2.05 20.65
N ASP A 33 -8.36 -1.67 19.48
CA ASP A 33 -9.79 -1.61 19.22
C ASP A 33 -10.30 -3.01 18.85
N PRO A 34 -11.50 -3.39 19.29
CA PRO A 34 -12.03 -4.73 19.11
C PRO A 34 -12.62 -4.92 17.69
N PHE A 35 -11.85 -4.63 16.64
CA PHE A 35 -12.28 -4.84 15.26
C PHE A 35 -12.75 -6.29 15.06
N GLU A 36 -13.88 -6.46 14.38
CA GLU A 36 -14.23 -7.76 13.82
C GLU A 36 -13.14 -8.13 12.81
N ILE A 37 -12.55 -9.33 12.94
CA ILE A 37 -11.57 -9.82 11.97
C ILE A 37 -12.29 -10.85 11.12
N ARG A 38 -12.39 -10.57 9.83
CA ARG A 38 -13.10 -11.41 8.86
C ARG A 38 -12.14 -12.39 8.21
N ASP A 39 -12.63 -13.60 7.97
CA ASP A 39 -12.03 -14.47 6.97
C ASP A 39 -12.44 -13.97 5.58
N LEU A 40 -11.49 -13.95 4.65
CA LEU A 40 -11.67 -13.31 3.35
C LEU A 40 -11.69 -14.37 2.25
N PRO A 41 -12.62 -14.26 1.29
CA PRO A 41 -12.58 -15.08 0.09
C PRO A 41 -11.31 -14.78 -0.70
N GLN A 42 -10.84 -15.76 -1.50
CA GLN A 42 -9.53 -15.72 -2.16
C GLN A 42 -9.21 -14.40 -2.87
N GLY A 43 -10.16 -13.82 -3.62
CA GLY A 43 -9.99 -12.57 -4.38
C GLY A 43 -9.79 -11.30 -3.54
N GLN A 44 -10.05 -11.37 -2.24
CA GLN A 44 -9.97 -10.23 -1.31
C GLN A 44 -8.80 -10.34 -0.34
N ARG A 45 -8.09 -11.48 -0.31
CA ARG A 45 -6.99 -11.74 0.62
C ARG A 45 -5.80 -10.81 0.36
N PRO A 46 -4.96 -10.52 1.38
CA PRO A 46 -3.64 -9.94 1.16
C PRO A 46 -2.87 -10.69 0.07
N TYR A 47 -2.04 -9.97 -0.68
CA TYR A 47 -1.20 -10.52 -1.76
C TYR A 47 -1.94 -11.20 -2.92
N TYR A 48 -3.28 -11.17 -2.97
CA TYR A 48 -4.02 -11.71 -4.11
C TYR A 48 -3.56 -11.08 -5.43
N SER A 49 -3.22 -11.94 -6.39
CA SER A 49 -2.81 -11.56 -7.74
C SER A 49 -3.36 -12.55 -8.76
N GLY A 50 -3.82 -12.03 -9.90
CA GLY A 50 -4.11 -12.83 -11.09
C GLY A 50 -2.94 -12.87 -12.09
N VAL A 51 -1.84 -12.17 -11.80
CA VAL A 51 -0.68 -12.09 -12.69
C VAL A 51 0.15 -13.35 -12.58
N ARG A 52 0.33 -14.03 -13.72
CA ARG A 52 1.22 -15.18 -13.86
C ARG A 52 2.67 -14.71 -14.00
N LEU A 53 3.55 -15.22 -13.13
CA LEU A 53 4.99 -15.05 -13.29
C LEU A 53 5.51 -15.92 -14.46
N PRO A 54 6.56 -15.50 -15.18
CA PRO A 54 7.16 -16.32 -16.23
C PRO A 54 7.78 -17.60 -15.64
N ILE A 55 7.73 -18.70 -16.41
CA ILE A 55 8.40 -19.95 -16.03
C ILE A 55 9.92 -19.72 -15.96
N VAL A 56 10.50 -18.98 -16.90
CA VAL A 56 11.91 -18.59 -16.84
C VAL A 56 12.01 -17.28 -16.07
N ASP A 57 12.67 -17.34 -14.91
CA ASP A 57 12.88 -16.17 -14.06
C ASP A 57 14.29 -15.62 -14.25
N THR A 58 14.37 -14.38 -14.72
CA THR A 58 15.63 -13.69 -15.03
C THR A 58 16.17 -12.85 -13.88
N GLY A 59 15.46 -12.77 -12.74
CA GLY A 59 15.95 -12.01 -11.60
C GLY A 59 17.11 -12.70 -10.89
N THR A 60 17.70 -12.02 -9.91
CA THR A 60 18.87 -12.51 -9.18
C THR A 60 18.54 -13.69 -8.28
N HIS A 61 19.30 -14.78 -8.37
CA HIS A 61 19.20 -15.96 -7.51
C HIS A 61 20.57 -16.51 -7.14
N ASP A 62 20.62 -17.40 -6.14
CA ASP A 62 21.76 -18.31 -5.92
C ASP A 62 21.67 -19.57 -6.79
N GLU A 63 22.64 -20.47 -6.67
CA GLU A 63 22.69 -21.74 -7.40
C GLU A 63 21.51 -22.69 -7.12
N HIS A 64 20.77 -22.48 -6.04
CA HIS A 64 19.59 -23.26 -5.68
C HIS A 64 18.28 -22.62 -6.17
N GLY A 65 18.35 -21.48 -6.87
CA GLY A 65 17.16 -20.75 -7.33
C GLY A 65 16.47 -19.94 -6.23
N VAL A 66 17.14 -19.69 -5.10
CA VAL A 66 16.63 -18.81 -4.04
C VAL A 66 16.80 -17.36 -4.48
N ARG A 67 15.79 -16.51 -4.27
CA ARG A 67 15.87 -15.07 -4.54
C ARG A 67 16.92 -14.42 -3.64
N MET A 68 17.85 -13.68 -4.24
CA MET A 68 18.94 -13.00 -3.54
C MET A 68 18.94 -11.50 -3.82
N ALA A 69 19.52 -10.73 -2.90
CA ALA A 69 19.87 -9.34 -3.15
C ALA A 69 21.35 -9.22 -3.54
N LEU A 70 21.64 -8.59 -4.68
CA LEU A 70 23.00 -8.25 -5.08
C LEU A 70 23.37 -6.88 -4.49
N LEU A 71 24.22 -6.87 -3.46
CA LEU A 71 24.69 -5.66 -2.79
C LEU A 71 26.21 -5.58 -2.92
N THR A 72 26.71 -4.48 -3.49
CA THR A 72 28.15 -4.23 -3.69
C THR A 72 28.88 -5.44 -4.30
N GLY A 73 28.29 -6.07 -5.31
CA GLY A 73 28.87 -7.23 -6.01
C GLY A 73 28.74 -8.58 -5.30
N LYS A 74 28.12 -8.64 -4.11
CA LYS A 74 27.92 -9.87 -3.35
C LYS A 74 26.44 -10.20 -3.18
N LEU A 75 26.11 -11.49 -3.26
CA LEU A 75 24.77 -12.00 -3.00
C LEU A 75 24.52 -12.14 -1.49
N TYR A 76 23.36 -11.66 -1.06
CA TYR A 76 22.86 -11.78 0.30
C TYR A 76 21.46 -12.36 0.32
N ASP A 77 21.18 -13.19 1.33
CA ASP A 77 19.82 -13.55 1.70
C ASP A 77 19.04 -12.29 2.03
N HIS A 78 17.84 -12.19 1.46
CA HIS A 78 16.94 -11.06 1.68
C HIS A 78 15.55 -11.59 2.02
N PRO A 79 15.24 -11.77 3.32
CA PRO A 79 14.02 -12.46 3.75
C PRO A 79 12.71 -11.95 3.13
N VAL A 80 12.52 -10.62 3.03
CA VAL A 80 11.36 -10.03 2.32
C VAL A 80 11.30 -10.44 0.85
N ALA A 81 12.43 -10.49 0.15
CA ALA A 81 12.43 -10.76 -1.29
C ALA A 81 12.13 -12.25 -1.54
N GLN A 82 12.68 -13.13 -0.70
CA GLN A 82 12.39 -14.56 -0.72
C GLN A 82 10.92 -14.83 -0.42
N ALA A 83 10.38 -14.22 0.65
CA ALA A 83 8.99 -14.38 1.03
C ALA A 83 8.02 -13.84 -0.03
N GLN A 84 8.23 -12.62 -0.54
CA GLN A 84 7.39 -12.03 -1.59
C GLN A 84 7.42 -12.83 -2.87
N TYR A 85 8.60 -13.29 -3.29
CA TYR A 85 8.72 -14.12 -4.47
C TYR A 85 8.00 -15.46 -4.28
N GLY A 86 8.17 -16.12 -3.13
CA GLY A 86 7.43 -17.33 -2.76
C GLY A 86 5.92 -17.14 -2.81
N ILE A 87 5.38 -16.05 -2.25
CA ILE A 87 3.94 -15.75 -2.27
C ILE A 87 3.44 -15.54 -3.71
N ASN A 88 4.17 -14.79 -4.54
CA ASN A 88 3.78 -14.56 -5.94
C ASN A 88 3.83 -15.85 -6.78
N LEU A 89 4.76 -16.76 -6.48
CA LEU A 89 4.81 -18.09 -7.06
C LEU A 89 3.57 -18.91 -6.64
N LEU A 90 3.13 -18.83 -5.38
CA LEU A 90 1.89 -19.49 -4.96
C LEU A 90 0.64 -18.93 -5.65
N GLU A 91 0.58 -17.62 -5.90
CA GLU A 91 -0.50 -17.05 -6.72
C GLU A 91 -0.44 -17.53 -8.18
N SER A 92 0.77 -17.67 -8.75
CA SER A 92 0.95 -18.25 -10.09
C SER A 92 0.54 -19.73 -10.13
N TYR A 93 0.89 -20.51 -9.10
CA TYR A 93 0.44 -21.89 -8.93
C TYR A 93 -1.08 -21.98 -8.83
N ARG A 94 -1.71 -21.11 -8.03
CA ARG A 94 -3.17 -21.05 -7.87
C ARG A 94 -3.90 -20.81 -9.20
N VAL A 95 -3.34 -19.97 -10.08
CA VAL A 95 -3.95 -19.64 -11.38
C VAL A 95 -3.67 -20.71 -12.43
N THR A 96 -2.49 -21.33 -12.42
CA THR A 96 -2.03 -22.21 -13.52
C THR A 96 -2.05 -23.70 -13.20
N GLY A 97 -1.99 -24.09 -11.93
CA GLY A 97 -1.77 -25.47 -11.48
C GLY A 97 -0.36 -26.01 -11.73
N GLU A 98 0.56 -25.22 -12.30
CA GLU A 98 1.89 -25.70 -12.69
C GLU A 98 2.81 -25.92 -11.47
N GLN A 99 3.19 -27.17 -11.24
CA GLN A 99 3.99 -27.61 -10.08
C GLN A 99 5.35 -26.92 -9.94
N VAL A 100 5.90 -26.36 -11.03
CA VAL A 100 7.16 -25.61 -11.00
C VAL A 100 7.09 -24.41 -10.05
N TYR A 101 5.95 -23.71 -10.01
CA TYR A 101 5.80 -22.55 -9.13
C TYR A 101 5.72 -22.98 -7.66
N LEU A 102 4.98 -24.04 -7.35
CA LEU A 102 4.88 -24.59 -5.98
C LEU A 102 6.25 -25.03 -5.47
N LYS A 103 7.01 -25.79 -6.28
CA LYS A 103 8.35 -26.24 -5.94
C LYS A 103 9.28 -25.07 -5.64
N ARG A 104 9.27 -24.02 -6.48
CA ARG A 104 10.09 -22.82 -6.25
C ARG A 104 9.66 -22.04 -5.01
N ALA A 105 8.36 -21.98 -4.71
CA ALA A 105 7.86 -21.33 -3.50
C ALA A 105 8.35 -22.07 -2.24
N MET A 106 8.32 -23.40 -2.27
CA MET A 106 8.88 -24.24 -1.21
C MET A 106 10.40 -24.03 -1.06
N THR A 107 11.15 -23.85 -2.15
CA THR A 107 12.58 -23.51 -2.10
C THR A 107 12.82 -22.19 -1.36
N GLN A 108 12.02 -21.14 -1.63
CA GLN A 108 12.15 -19.86 -0.92
C GLN A 108 11.84 -20.02 0.57
N ALA A 109 10.76 -20.75 0.89
CA ALA A 109 10.34 -21.00 2.26
C ALA A 109 11.39 -21.81 3.04
N GLN A 110 11.95 -22.86 2.43
CA GLN A 110 12.97 -23.68 3.06
C GLN A 110 14.21 -22.85 3.41
N ARG A 111 14.65 -21.96 2.52
CA ARG A 111 15.79 -21.08 2.80
C ARG A 111 15.57 -20.22 4.04
N LEU A 112 14.37 -19.64 4.19
CA LEU A 112 14.01 -18.84 5.36
C LEU A 112 14.12 -19.67 6.64
N ILE A 113 13.63 -20.92 6.62
CA ILE A 113 13.76 -21.85 7.76
C ILE A 113 15.23 -22.15 8.05
N ASP A 114 16.03 -22.47 7.04
CA ASP A 114 17.43 -22.87 7.21
C ASP A 114 18.30 -21.74 7.79
N ARG A 115 17.96 -20.48 7.51
CA ARG A 115 18.72 -19.29 7.94
C ARG A 115 18.19 -18.63 9.21
N ARG A 116 17.11 -19.15 9.79
CA ARG A 116 16.47 -18.57 10.97
C ARG A 116 17.42 -18.43 12.16
N VAL A 117 17.12 -17.47 13.03
CA VAL A 117 17.69 -17.35 14.37
C VAL A 117 16.57 -17.60 15.37
N VAL A 118 16.86 -18.40 16.39
CA VAL A 118 15.88 -18.77 17.42
C VAL A 118 16.11 -17.95 18.68
N ARG A 119 15.06 -17.33 19.21
CA ARG A 119 15.04 -16.73 20.56
C ARG A 119 13.82 -17.26 21.30
N ARG A 120 14.05 -18.04 22.36
CA ARG A 120 13.00 -18.88 22.97
C ARG A 120 12.35 -19.74 21.88
N ASP A 121 11.03 -19.73 21.75
CA ASP A 121 10.32 -20.47 20.69
C ASP A 121 10.16 -19.66 19.39
N GLY A 122 10.56 -18.38 19.39
CA GLY A 122 10.40 -17.47 18.27
C GLY A 122 11.48 -17.62 17.20
N TRP A 123 11.06 -17.79 15.95
CA TRP A 123 11.96 -17.80 14.79
C TRP A 123 12.03 -16.41 14.17
N PHE A 124 13.25 -15.92 13.94
CA PHE A 124 13.54 -14.64 13.29
C PHE A 124 14.35 -14.85 12.01
N TYR A 125 14.08 -14.06 10.97
CA TYR A 125 14.77 -14.13 9.68
C TYR A 125 15.79 -12.98 9.56
N PRO A 126 17.10 -13.26 9.76
CA PRO A 126 18.11 -12.21 9.86
C PRO A 126 18.49 -11.64 8.49
N TYR A 127 18.72 -10.34 8.46
CA TYR A 127 19.47 -9.67 7.40
C TYR A 127 20.95 -9.65 7.78
N ARG A 128 21.80 -10.24 6.94
CA ARG A 128 23.25 -10.38 7.19
C ARG A 128 24.11 -9.43 6.35
N PHE A 129 23.59 -8.24 6.10
CA PHE A 129 24.30 -7.14 5.46
C PHE A 129 24.05 -5.84 6.22
N ARG A 130 25.01 -4.93 6.13
CA ARG A 130 24.91 -3.60 6.73
C ARG A 130 23.86 -2.76 6.00
N HIS A 131 22.99 -2.08 6.74
CA HIS A 131 21.93 -1.27 6.16
C HIS A 131 21.99 0.19 6.64
N ALA A 132 22.12 1.14 5.72
CA ALA A 132 22.07 2.57 6.03
C ALA A 132 20.65 3.11 5.85
N MET A 133 19.94 3.34 6.95
CA MET A 133 18.54 3.79 6.92
C MET A 133 18.41 5.10 6.16
N HIS A 134 17.61 5.08 5.09
CA HIS A 134 17.34 6.25 4.23
C HIS A 134 18.59 6.96 3.70
N ARG A 135 19.72 6.25 3.60
CA ARG A 135 21.05 6.81 3.28
C ARG A 135 21.52 7.87 4.29
N GLY A 136 21.05 7.78 5.54
CA GLY A 136 21.43 8.64 6.66
C GLY A 136 22.51 8.03 7.56
N THR A 137 22.76 8.68 8.68
CA THR A 137 23.74 8.27 9.70
C THR A 137 23.25 7.12 10.59
N ASP A 138 21.97 6.75 10.50
CA ASP A 138 21.39 5.63 11.24
C ASP A 138 21.68 4.32 10.51
N VAL A 139 22.71 3.61 10.98
CA VAL A 139 23.28 2.43 10.31
C VAL A 139 23.06 1.21 11.17
N TYR A 140 22.47 0.18 10.56
CA TYR A 140 22.17 -1.08 11.21
C TYR A 140 23.23 -2.10 10.83
N GLU A 141 24.03 -2.46 11.82
CA GLU A 141 25.01 -3.54 11.69
C GLU A 141 24.33 -4.91 11.72
N THR A 142 25.01 -5.90 11.15
CA THR A 142 24.50 -7.27 11.01
C THR A 142 24.61 -8.07 12.33
N PRO A 143 23.65 -8.97 12.63
CA PRO A 143 22.37 -9.12 11.96
C PRO A 143 21.36 -8.08 12.44
N TRP A 144 20.45 -7.69 11.54
CA TRP A 144 19.24 -6.93 11.91
C TRP A 144 17.98 -7.66 11.42
N TYR A 145 16.81 -7.27 11.93
CA TYR A 145 15.56 -7.99 11.74
C TYR A 145 14.44 -7.05 11.29
N SER A 146 13.45 -7.63 10.62
CA SER A 146 12.32 -6.89 10.06
C SER A 146 11.00 -7.59 10.32
N MET A 147 10.03 -6.91 10.93
CA MET A 147 8.69 -7.47 11.09
C MET A 147 7.94 -7.59 9.76
N MET A 148 8.31 -6.83 8.73
CA MET A 148 7.81 -7.06 7.37
C MET A 148 8.26 -8.42 6.84
N ALA A 149 9.54 -8.77 7.04
CA ALA A 149 10.05 -10.10 6.72
C ALA A 149 9.31 -11.19 7.51
N GLN A 150 9.16 -11.00 8.83
CA GLN A 150 8.43 -11.95 9.69
C GLN A 150 7.01 -12.19 9.17
N GLY A 151 6.27 -11.13 8.86
CA GLY A 151 4.89 -11.25 8.37
C GLY A 151 4.78 -11.92 7.02
N GLN A 152 5.63 -11.55 6.07
CA GLN A 152 5.60 -12.16 4.74
C GLN A 152 6.08 -13.61 4.76
N ALA A 153 7.10 -13.94 5.55
CA ALA A 153 7.52 -15.31 5.75
C ALA A 153 6.39 -16.15 6.38
N MET A 154 5.73 -15.62 7.42
CA MET A 154 4.58 -16.26 8.05
C MET A 154 3.43 -16.49 7.04
N SER A 155 3.10 -15.50 6.22
CA SER A 155 2.12 -15.63 5.13
C SER A 155 2.50 -16.74 4.14
N LEU A 156 3.78 -16.84 3.76
CA LEU A 156 4.27 -17.90 2.88
C LEU A 156 4.10 -19.29 3.52
N PHE A 157 4.51 -19.45 4.78
CA PHE A 157 4.40 -20.73 5.48
C PHE A 157 2.94 -21.16 5.70
N VAL A 158 2.07 -20.23 6.09
CA VAL A 158 0.62 -20.50 6.23
C VAL A 158 0.04 -21.02 4.93
N ARG A 159 0.32 -20.34 3.81
CA ARG A 159 -0.21 -20.75 2.50
C ARG A 159 0.35 -22.09 2.05
N LEU A 160 1.64 -22.35 2.28
CA LEU A 160 2.22 -23.66 2.01
C LEU A 160 1.61 -24.77 2.87
N ALA A 161 1.36 -24.52 4.15
CA ALA A 161 0.67 -25.47 5.03
C ALA A 161 -0.76 -25.76 4.52
N GLN A 162 -1.49 -24.74 4.07
CA GLN A 162 -2.83 -24.92 3.48
C GLN A 162 -2.81 -25.72 2.17
N ILE A 163 -1.78 -25.57 1.35
CA ILE A 163 -1.67 -26.26 0.04
C ILE A 163 -1.16 -27.70 0.21
N VAL A 164 -0.12 -27.92 1.03
CA VAL A 164 0.57 -29.21 1.16
C VAL A 164 0.02 -30.04 2.32
N GLY A 165 -0.61 -29.41 3.30
CA GLY A 165 -1.22 -30.02 4.48
C GLY A 165 -0.61 -29.54 5.80
N ASP A 166 -1.45 -29.50 6.84
CA ASP A 166 -1.11 -28.93 8.16
C ASP A 166 -0.09 -29.72 8.96
N ARG A 167 0.16 -30.99 8.62
CA ARG A 167 1.17 -31.84 9.31
C ARG A 167 2.60 -31.62 8.77
N THR A 168 2.80 -30.58 7.97
CA THR A 168 4.10 -30.23 7.39
C THR A 168 4.91 -29.32 8.32
N HIS A 169 6.22 -29.29 8.14
CA HIS A 169 7.11 -28.35 8.85
C HIS A 169 6.80 -26.87 8.52
N TRP A 170 6.00 -26.59 7.47
CA TRP A 170 5.50 -25.25 7.19
C TRP A 170 4.57 -24.75 8.29
N ARG A 171 3.71 -25.61 8.85
CA ARG A 171 2.87 -25.25 9.99
C ARG A 171 3.73 -24.90 11.21
N GLN A 172 4.73 -25.73 11.51
CA GLN A 172 5.70 -25.46 12.58
C GLN A 172 6.42 -24.12 12.37
N ALA A 173 6.84 -23.83 11.14
CA ALA A 173 7.48 -22.57 10.80
C ALA A 173 6.54 -21.38 11.01
N ALA A 174 5.25 -21.50 10.65
CA ALA A 174 4.25 -20.47 10.92
C ALA A 174 4.04 -20.24 12.43
N ASP A 175 3.88 -21.32 13.21
CA ASP A 175 3.71 -21.26 14.66
C ASP A 175 4.94 -20.62 15.35
N ALA A 176 6.14 -21.04 14.98
CA ALA A 176 7.39 -20.49 15.52
C ALA A 176 7.65 -19.04 15.06
N THR A 177 7.22 -18.66 13.85
CA THR A 177 7.25 -17.25 13.42
C THR A 177 6.29 -16.42 14.24
N PHE A 178 5.07 -16.90 14.48
CA PHE A 178 4.11 -16.20 15.33
C PHE A 178 4.63 -16.03 16.77
N ALA A 179 5.32 -17.04 17.32
CA ALA A 179 5.93 -16.93 18.65
C ALA A 179 6.91 -15.75 18.76
N SER A 180 7.54 -15.31 17.66
CA SER A 180 8.39 -14.10 17.65
C SER A 180 7.63 -12.80 17.92
N TYR A 181 6.34 -12.73 17.60
CA TYR A 181 5.47 -11.57 17.89
C TYR A 181 5.12 -11.46 19.38
N LEU A 182 5.32 -12.54 20.15
CA LEU A 182 5.06 -12.59 21.58
C LEU A 182 6.33 -12.35 22.40
N LEU A 183 7.36 -11.74 21.82
CA LEU A 183 8.60 -11.47 22.53
C LEU A 183 8.78 -9.96 22.76
N PRO A 184 9.06 -9.54 24.00
CA PRO A 184 9.35 -8.13 24.28
C PRO A 184 10.68 -7.72 23.63
N PRO A 185 10.84 -6.43 23.31
CA PRO A 185 12.06 -5.93 22.71
C PRO A 185 13.23 -5.97 23.69
N VAL A 186 14.38 -6.44 23.22
CA VAL A 186 15.64 -6.48 23.98
C VAL A 186 16.76 -6.06 23.05
N ALA A 187 17.47 -4.99 23.40
CA ALA A 187 18.63 -4.53 22.64
C ALA A 187 19.70 -5.63 22.53
N GLY A 188 20.32 -5.79 21.35
CA GLY A 188 21.32 -6.81 21.09
C GLY A 188 20.77 -8.22 20.86
N GLN A 189 19.45 -8.42 20.97
CA GLN A 189 18.76 -9.68 20.72
C GLN A 189 17.77 -9.53 19.55
N PRO A 190 17.32 -10.61 18.90
CA PRO A 190 16.24 -10.52 17.93
C PRO A 190 14.95 -9.95 18.55
N TRP A 191 14.44 -8.88 17.95
CA TRP A 191 13.16 -8.25 18.31
C TRP A 191 12.56 -7.51 17.10
N GLY A 192 11.30 -7.11 17.25
CA GLY A 192 10.64 -6.23 16.28
C GLY A 192 9.26 -5.73 16.71
N VAL A 193 8.71 -6.26 17.81
CA VAL A 193 7.52 -5.71 18.45
C VAL A 193 7.90 -4.63 19.45
N TYR A 194 7.29 -3.46 19.33
CA TYR A 194 7.55 -2.29 20.18
C TYR A 194 6.28 -1.49 20.42
N VAL A 195 6.14 -0.89 21.60
CA VAL A 195 5.00 -0.03 21.93
C VAL A 195 5.48 1.39 22.15
N LYS A 196 4.85 2.34 21.46
CA LYS A 196 5.12 3.77 21.61
C LYS A 196 3.80 4.54 21.63
N ASP A 197 3.64 5.39 22.64
CA ASP A 197 2.42 6.19 22.86
C ASP A 197 1.15 5.32 22.91
N GLY A 198 1.29 4.11 23.48
CA GLY A 198 0.24 3.10 23.55
C GLY A 198 -0.07 2.38 22.24
N LEU A 199 0.59 2.70 21.11
CA LEU A 199 0.41 2.03 19.83
C LEU A 199 1.41 0.89 19.63
N LEU A 200 0.92 -0.23 19.10
CA LEU A 200 1.70 -1.42 18.77
C LEU A 200 2.39 -1.25 17.41
N TRP A 201 3.70 -1.06 17.43
CA TRP A 201 4.53 -1.06 16.24
C TRP A 201 5.12 -2.44 15.97
N LEU A 202 5.01 -2.84 14.71
CA LEU A 202 5.68 -4.00 14.13
C LEU A 202 6.80 -3.45 13.26
N GLU A 203 7.99 -3.31 13.84
CA GLU A 203 9.08 -2.53 13.25
C GLU A 203 9.68 -3.22 12.03
N GLU A 204 9.54 -2.59 10.85
CA GLU A 204 10.22 -3.04 9.62
C GLU A 204 11.74 -2.99 9.79
N TYR A 205 12.23 -2.02 10.57
CA TYR A 205 13.64 -1.83 10.85
C TYR A 205 13.84 -1.71 12.36
N ALA A 206 13.86 -2.87 13.03
CA ALA A 206 14.18 -2.96 14.45
C ALA A 206 15.68 -2.69 14.66
N HIS A 207 16.02 -1.66 15.44
CA HIS A 207 17.41 -1.30 15.64
C HIS A 207 18.17 -2.40 16.39
N PRO A 208 19.35 -2.85 15.91
CA PRO A 208 20.02 -4.04 16.42
C PRO A 208 20.50 -3.89 17.87
N THR A 209 21.00 -2.70 18.25
CA THR A 209 21.62 -2.48 19.57
C THR A 209 20.84 -1.53 20.50
N ARG A 210 19.63 -1.10 20.12
CA ARG A 210 18.81 -0.15 20.90
C ARG A 210 17.34 -0.50 20.73
N VAL A 211 16.52 -0.31 21.77
CA VAL A 211 15.06 -0.51 21.67
C VAL A 211 14.42 0.74 21.06
N ARG A 212 14.55 0.87 19.73
CA ARG A 212 13.90 1.89 18.90
C ARG A 212 13.76 1.37 17.46
N GLY A 213 12.85 1.93 16.69
CA GLY A 213 12.67 1.61 15.28
C GLY A 213 12.29 2.83 14.44
N ASP A 214 12.12 2.60 13.14
CA ASP A 214 11.80 3.64 12.17
C ASP A 214 10.30 4.00 12.16
N GLN A 215 9.45 3.13 12.73
CA GLN A 215 7.98 3.22 12.61
C GLN A 215 7.56 3.31 11.13
N THR A 216 8.13 2.42 10.32
CA THR A 216 7.86 2.35 8.87
C THR A 216 6.47 1.81 8.61
N TYR A 217 5.67 2.59 7.89
CA TYR A 217 4.23 2.38 7.84
C TYR A 217 3.83 1.17 7.00
N ASN A 218 4.43 1.01 5.81
CA ASN A 218 4.09 -0.12 4.95
C ASN A 218 4.55 -1.47 5.54
N GLY A 219 5.76 -1.57 6.09
CA GLY A 219 6.23 -2.83 6.69
C GLY A 219 5.44 -3.24 7.92
N HIS A 220 4.97 -2.26 8.72
CA HIS A 220 4.03 -2.53 9.82
C HIS A 220 2.75 -3.21 9.31
N ILE A 221 2.12 -2.69 8.25
CA ILE A 221 0.88 -3.26 7.73
C ILE A 221 1.11 -4.59 7.01
N PHE A 222 2.24 -4.76 6.30
CA PHE A 222 2.60 -6.07 5.74
C PHE A 222 2.85 -7.12 6.83
N SER A 223 3.43 -6.71 7.95
CA SER A 223 3.56 -7.58 9.13
C SER A 223 2.19 -8.00 9.69
N ALA A 224 1.24 -7.06 9.75
CA ALA A 224 -0.14 -7.34 10.15
C ALA A 224 -0.86 -8.32 9.20
N PHE A 225 -0.56 -8.31 7.90
CA PHE A 225 -1.11 -9.32 6.98
C PHE A 225 -0.63 -10.74 7.30
N GLY A 226 0.60 -10.90 7.78
CA GLY A 226 1.09 -12.18 8.30
C GLY A 226 0.28 -12.65 9.50
N LEU A 227 -0.02 -11.74 10.44
CA LEU A 227 -0.88 -12.05 11.60
C LEU A 227 -2.29 -12.46 11.18
N TRP A 228 -2.85 -11.83 10.15
CA TRP A 228 -4.14 -12.22 9.58
C TRP A 228 -4.09 -13.62 8.95
N ASP A 229 -3.08 -13.91 8.11
CA ASP A 229 -2.90 -15.26 7.53
C ASP A 229 -2.78 -16.30 8.66
N TYR A 230 -1.95 -16.06 9.67
CA TYR A 230 -1.78 -16.98 10.80
C TYR A 230 -3.06 -17.18 11.61
N TRP A 231 -3.80 -16.11 11.91
CA TRP A 231 -5.10 -16.21 12.58
C TRP A 231 -6.12 -16.98 11.73
N SER A 232 -6.13 -16.79 10.41
CA SER A 232 -7.05 -17.51 9.51
C SER A 232 -6.85 -19.03 9.56
N LEU A 233 -5.59 -19.47 9.73
CA LEU A 233 -5.21 -20.88 9.85
C LEU A 233 -5.43 -21.45 11.26
N SER A 234 -4.96 -20.74 12.29
CA SER A 234 -4.88 -21.26 13.67
C SER A 234 -6.07 -20.91 14.54
N ARG A 235 -6.79 -19.82 14.21
CA ARG A 235 -7.78 -19.15 15.07
C ARG A 235 -7.24 -18.75 16.45
N ASP A 236 -5.92 -18.62 16.61
CA ASP A 236 -5.29 -18.24 17.88
C ASP A 236 -5.76 -16.83 18.33
N ALA A 237 -6.33 -16.76 19.54
CA ALA A 237 -6.84 -15.51 20.12
C ALA A 237 -5.74 -14.46 20.33
N ARG A 238 -4.51 -14.87 20.61
CA ARG A 238 -3.36 -13.98 20.75
C ARG A 238 -2.98 -13.36 19.41
N ALA A 239 -3.06 -14.13 18.32
CA ALA A 239 -2.82 -13.61 16.97
C ALA A 239 -3.88 -12.57 16.60
N ARG A 240 -5.15 -12.83 16.94
CA ARG A 240 -6.23 -11.85 16.79
C ARG A 240 -5.97 -10.57 17.57
N GLN A 241 -5.53 -10.65 18.83
CA GLN A 241 -5.24 -9.47 19.66
C GLN A 241 -4.06 -8.65 19.11
N MET A 242 -2.97 -9.31 18.68
CA MET A 242 -1.84 -8.64 18.03
C MET A 242 -2.26 -7.96 16.71
N LEU A 243 -3.08 -8.65 15.90
CA LEU A 243 -3.63 -8.09 14.67
C LEU A 243 -4.49 -6.86 14.94
N GLN A 244 -5.42 -6.93 15.90
CA GLN A 244 -6.27 -5.79 16.27
C GLN A 244 -5.44 -4.60 16.75
N GLY A 245 -4.38 -4.81 17.53
CA GLY A 245 -3.45 -3.76 17.95
C GLY A 245 -2.69 -3.12 16.78
N ALA A 246 -2.25 -3.94 15.82
CA ALA A 246 -1.58 -3.45 14.62
C ALA A 246 -2.54 -2.65 13.71
N ILE A 247 -3.76 -3.14 13.51
CA ILE A 247 -4.81 -2.44 12.75
C ILE A 247 -5.18 -1.11 13.42
N THR A 248 -5.26 -1.08 14.75
CA THR A 248 -5.47 0.14 15.54
C THR A 248 -4.33 1.14 15.30
N THR A 249 -3.09 0.65 15.31
CA THR A 249 -1.90 1.47 15.04
C THR A 249 -1.90 2.03 13.62
N ALA A 250 -2.21 1.22 12.61
CA ALA A 250 -2.36 1.68 11.24
C ALA A 250 -3.45 2.77 11.13
N ARG A 251 -4.64 2.53 11.69
CA ARG A 251 -5.72 3.53 11.71
C ARG A 251 -5.29 4.81 12.39
N ASP A 252 -4.63 4.77 13.55
CA ASP A 252 -4.38 5.99 14.32
C ASP A 252 -3.15 6.74 13.79
N ALA A 253 -2.11 6.02 13.38
CA ALA A 253 -0.87 6.60 12.85
C ALA A 253 -1.05 7.22 11.46
N HIS A 254 -2.10 6.89 10.70
CA HIS A 254 -2.34 7.46 9.37
C HIS A 254 -2.31 9.00 9.38
N ARG A 255 -2.77 9.63 10.47
CA ARG A 255 -2.80 11.10 10.61
C ARG A 255 -1.39 11.69 10.65
N LEU A 256 -0.46 10.99 11.27
CA LEU A 256 0.95 11.39 11.36
C LEU A 256 1.71 11.06 10.06
N VAL A 257 1.28 10.01 9.36
CA VAL A 257 1.83 9.58 8.08
C VAL A 257 1.35 10.47 6.93
N ARG A 258 0.13 11.03 7.02
CA ARG A 258 -0.47 11.86 5.99
C ARG A 258 0.31 13.16 5.78
N THR A 259 0.59 13.49 4.52
CA THR A 259 1.00 14.83 4.11
C THR A 259 -0.11 15.37 3.21
N ARG A 260 -0.89 16.34 3.69
CA ARG A 260 -2.00 16.89 2.90
C ARG A 260 -1.48 17.41 1.55
N GLN A 261 -2.19 17.08 0.48
CA GLN A 261 -1.83 17.49 -0.88
C GLN A 261 -0.45 16.98 -1.38
N TRP A 262 0.12 15.97 -0.74
CA TRP A 262 1.38 15.35 -1.19
C TRP A 262 1.43 13.86 -0.84
N ARG A 263 2.51 13.17 -1.21
CA ARG A 263 2.71 11.78 -0.81
C ARG A 263 2.84 11.66 0.70
N SER A 264 2.29 10.57 1.24
CA SER A 264 2.46 10.23 2.64
C SER A 264 3.92 9.95 2.99
N ARG A 265 4.22 10.00 4.29
CA ARG A 265 5.53 9.64 4.83
C ARG A 265 5.72 8.13 4.80
N TYR A 266 6.91 7.68 4.46
CA TYR A 266 7.33 6.28 4.52
C TYR A 266 7.42 5.79 5.97
N CYS A 267 8.00 6.62 6.84
CA CYS A 267 8.25 6.34 8.25
C CYS A 267 8.08 7.59 9.12
N LEU A 268 7.84 7.40 10.41
CA LEU A 268 7.63 8.52 11.33
C LEU A 268 8.92 9.05 11.95
N THR A 269 9.93 8.20 12.16
CA THR A 269 11.19 8.60 12.78
C THR A 269 11.98 9.55 11.88
N HIS A 270 12.21 9.18 10.61
CA HIS A 270 12.96 10.03 9.67
C HIS A 270 12.07 10.95 8.80
N ARG A 271 10.75 10.77 8.84
CA ARG A 271 9.77 11.53 8.03
C ARG A 271 10.05 11.47 6.52
N LYS A 272 10.65 10.38 6.05
CA LYS A 272 11.02 10.19 4.64
C LYS A 272 9.76 10.20 3.76
N ASP A 273 9.84 10.80 2.56
CA ASP A 273 8.76 10.73 1.55
C ASP A 273 8.57 9.28 1.08
N ALA A 274 7.31 8.82 0.96
CA ALA A 274 7.04 7.44 0.56
C ALA A 274 7.35 7.12 -0.90
N GLY A 275 7.49 8.12 -1.79
CA GLY A 275 7.66 7.88 -3.22
C GLY A 275 6.58 6.93 -3.74
N MET A 276 7.00 5.87 -4.45
CA MET A 276 6.08 4.84 -4.96
C MET A 276 5.28 4.12 -3.87
N TYR A 277 5.80 4.01 -2.63
CA TYR A 277 5.11 3.37 -1.50
C TYR A 277 3.86 4.13 -1.06
N HIS A 278 3.65 5.37 -1.49
CA HIS A 278 2.38 6.05 -1.28
C HIS A 278 1.20 5.24 -1.83
N SER A 279 1.38 4.65 -3.02
CA SER A 279 0.37 3.76 -3.64
C SER A 279 0.22 2.46 -2.84
N THR A 280 1.31 1.95 -2.26
CA THR A 280 1.27 0.79 -1.36
C THR A 280 0.42 1.09 -0.13
N HIS A 281 0.57 2.26 0.49
CA HIS A 281 -0.26 2.67 1.63
C HIS A 281 -1.76 2.68 1.27
N ILE A 282 -2.13 3.22 0.10
CA ILE A 282 -3.51 3.20 -0.41
C ILE A 282 -4.04 1.76 -0.50
N ILE A 283 -3.30 0.86 -1.17
CA ILE A 283 -3.71 -0.54 -1.36
C ILE A 283 -3.80 -1.29 -0.03
N GLN A 284 -2.89 -1.02 0.90
CA GLN A 284 -2.88 -1.64 2.22
C GLN A 284 -4.15 -1.28 3.01
N HIS A 285 -4.60 -0.03 2.94
CA HIS A 285 -5.86 0.38 3.55
C HIS A 285 -7.09 -0.25 2.89
N ALA A 286 -7.05 -0.53 1.58
CA ALA A 286 -8.11 -1.31 0.94
C ALA A 286 -8.19 -2.74 1.49
N VAL A 287 -7.05 -3.36 1.78
CA VAL A 287 -7.00 -4.70 2.39
C VAL A 287 -7.45 -4.66 3.86
N LEU A 288 -7.05 -3.65 4.63
CA LEU A 288 -7.52 -3.46 6.00
C LEU A 288 -9.04 -3.22 6.06
N HIS A 289 -9.60 -2.49 5.08
CA HIS A 289 -11.04 -2.36 4.90
C HIS A 289 -11.71 -3.72 4.67
N ALA A 290 -11.14 -4.59 3.83
CA ALA A 290 -11.67 -5.94 3.64
C ALA A 290 -11.61 -6.76 4.93
N ILE A 291 -10.45 -6.79 5.61
CA ILE A 291 -10.22 -7.57 6.84
C ILE A 291 -11.19 -7.18 7.95
N THR A 292 -11.47 -5.88 8.11
CA THR A 292 -12.26 -5.36 9.23
C THR A 292 -13.72 -5.08 8.89
N GLY A 293 -14.01 -4.78 7.62
CA GLY A 293 -15.25 -4.14 7.22
C GLY A 293 -15.44 -2.70 7.64
N ASP A 294 -14.47 -2.10 8.34
CA ASP A 294 -14.63 -0.77 8.89
C ASP A 294 -14.38 0.28 7.78
N PRO A 295 -15.40 1.09 7.43
CA PRO A 295 -15.29 2.04 6.32
C PRO A 295 -14.28 3.16 6.57
N THR A 296 -13.77 3.32 7.80
CA THR A 296 -12.67 4.24 8.13
C THR A 296 -11.45 3.96 7.26
N PHE A 297 -11.11 2.70 7.00
CA PHE A 297 -9.95 2.36 6.18
C PHE A 297 -10.15 2.74 4.70
N ALA A 298 -11.36 2.59 4.18
CA ALA A 298 -11.73 3.11 2.86
C ALA A 298 -11.68 4.65 2.81
N GLY A 299 -12.04 5.33 3.90
CA GLY A 299 -11.86 6.77 4.05
C GLY A 299 -10.40 7.20 4.02
N ILE A 300 -9.50 6.48 4.72
CA ILE A 300 -8.05 6.77 4.68
C ILE A 300 -7.49 6.58 3.27
N MET A 301 -7.93 5.53 2.56
CA MET A 301 -7.57 5.30 1.17
C MET A 301 -7.94 6.52 0.30
N ASP A 302 -9.14 7.06 0.48
CA ASP A 302 -9.59 8.25 -0.26
C ASP A 302 -8.79 9.50 0.04
N LEU A 303 -8.39 9.70 1.30
CA LEU A 303 -7.56 10.83 1.70
C LEU A 303 -6.20 10.77 1.00
N PHE A 304 -5.52 9.62 1.07
CA PHE A 304 -4.22 9.45 0.41
C PHE A 304 -4.32 9.62 -1.11
N TYR A 305 -5.30 8.99 -1.75
CA TYR A 305 -5.50 9.13 -3.19
C TYR A 305 -5.83 10.57 -3.62
N SER A 306 -6.53 11.33 -2.78
CA SER A 306 -6.80 12.76 -3.04
C SER A 306 -5.56 13.63 -2.83
N ASP A 307 -4.66 13.25 -1.92
CA ASP A 307 -3.45 14.00 -1.64
C ASP A 307 -2.44 13.87 -2.79
N HIS A 308 -2.25 12.66 -3.35
CA HIS A 308 -1.38 12.40 -4.49
C HIS A 308 -1.89 11.20 -5.33
N PRO A 309 -1.81 11.28 -6.69
CA PRO A 309 -2.20 10.15 -7.55
C PRO A 309 -1.32 8.92 -7.30
N THR A 310 -1.83 7.75 -7.69
CA THR A 310 -1.06 6.51 -7.71
C THR A 310 0.15 6.63 -8.66
N TYR A 311 1.25 6.02 -8.26
CA TYR A 311 2.48 5.95 -9.05
C TYR A 311 2.31 5.12 -10.33
N GLY A 312 3.09 5.43 -11.37
CA GLY A 312 3.20 4.61 -12.58
C GLY A 312 1.99 4.64 -13.50
N VAL A 313 1.16 5.69 -13.40
CA VAL A 313 0.02 5.86 -14.31
C VAL A 313 0.50 6.53 -15.59
N SER A 314 0.61 5.75 -16.67
CA SER A 314 0.89 6.22 -18.03
C SER A 314 -0.39 6.19 -18.88
N GLY A 315 -0.33 6.76 -20.09
CA GLY A 315 -1.40 6.62 -21.07
C GLY A 315 -1.45 7.73 -22.12
N THR A 316 -2.50 7.68 -22.94
CA THR A 316 -2.74 8.66 -24.01
C THR A 316 -3.40 9.92 -23.48
N ILE A 317 -2.80 11.07 -23.77
CA ILE A 317 -3.30 12.40 -23.44
C ILE A 317 -3.93 13.02 -24.68
N ARG A 318 -5.19 13.44 -24.55
CA ARG A 318 -5.89 14.26 -25.54
C ARG A 318 -5.62 15.73 -25.30
N LEU A 319 -5.21 16.40 -26.36
CA LEU A 319 -5.02 17.85 -26.44
C LEU A 319 -6.10 18.42 -27.35
N ALA A 320 -7.02 19.21 -26.79
CA ALA A 320 -8.04 19.91 -27.56
C ALA A 320 -7.43 21.00 -28.47
N PRO A 321 -8.16 21.51 -29.48
CA PRO A 321 -7.73 22.70 -30.23
C PRO A 321 -7.45 23.88 -29.30
N GLY A 322 -6.48 24.71 -29.69
CA GLY A 322 -6.01 25.86 -28.93
C GLY A 322 -4.60 25.69 -28.40
N ASP A 323 -4.24 26.55 -27.46
CA ASP A 323 -2.89 26.61 -26.91
C ASP A 323 -2.63 25.58 -25.81
N HIS A 324 -1.43 25.02 -25.81
CA HIS A 324 -0.91 24.19 -24.72
C HIS A 324 0.49 24.65 -24.36
N VAL A 325 0.81 24.60 -23.07
CA VAL A 325 2.13 24.96 -22.55
C VAL A 325 2.68 23.77 -21.78
N GLY A 326 3.81 23.25 -22.26
CA GLY A 326 4.63 22.30 -21.53
C GLY A 326 5.65 23.03 -20.67
N TYR A 327 5.96 22.48 -19.51
CA TYR A 327 6.90 23.04 -18.54
C TYR A 327 7.98 22.02 -18.17
N LYS A 328 9.19 22.50 -17.90
CA LYS A 328 10.19 21.73 -17.15
C LYS A 328 10.33 22.33 -15.77
N PHE A 329 10.42 21.48 -14.76
CA PHE A 329 10.58 21.90 -13.38
C PHE A 329 11.88 21.35 -12.78
N ASP A 330 12.48 22.09 -11.85
CA ASP A 330 13.47 21.52 -10.95
C ASP A 330 12.78 20.66 -9.86
N ALA A 331 13.58 20.04 -8.98
CA ALA A 331 13.06 19.22 -7.87
C ALA A 331 12.24 20.01 -6.83
N ALA A 332 12.41 21.33 -6.76
CA ALA A 332 11.64 22.22 -5.88
C ALA A 332 10.34 22.70 -6.53
N GLY A 333 10.13 22.40 -7.81
CA GLY A 333 8.98 22.86 -8.60
C GLY A 333 9.15 24.22 -9.25
N THR A 334 10.37 24.76 -9.32
CA THR A 334 10.67 26.01 -10.03
C THR A 334 10.66 25.74 -11.53
N VAL A 335 10.03 26.63 -12.32
CA VAL A 335 10.01 26.51 -13.78
C VAL A 335 11.42 26.77 -14.33
N LEU A 336 11.98 25.77 -15.00
CA LEU A 336 13.26 25.85 -15.71
C LEU A 336 13.07 26.26 -17.17
N ASP A 337 11.98 25.80 -17.78
CA ASP A 337 11.71 26.02 -19.20
C ASP A 337 10.20 25.95 -19.48
N ARG A 338 9.76 26.59 -20.56
CA ARG A 338 8.38 26.56 -21.05
C ARG A 338 8.35 26.46 -22.57
N LYS A 339 7.47 25.62 -23.11
CA LYS A 339 7.24 25.48 -24.55
C LYS A 339 5.77 25.59 -24.86
N ARG A 340 5.39 26.52 -25.73
CA ARG A 340 4.01 26.69 -26.21
C ARG A 340 3.84 26.02 -27.57
N ILE A 341 2.71 25.36 -27.75
CA ILE A 341 2.20 24.91 -29.04
C ILE A 341 0.77 25.40 -29.21
N SER A 342 0.33 25.55 -30.45
CA SER A 342 -1.05 25.90 -30.80
C SER A 342 -1.58 24.86 -31.79
N LEU A 343 -2.73 24.27 -31.48
CA LEU A 343 -3.33 23.20 -32.27
C LEU A 343 -4.62 23.70 -32.93
N THR A 344 -4.75 23.50 -34.25
CA THR A 344 -5.99 23.83 -34.98
C THR A 344 -7.03 22.72 -34.95
N ARG A 345 -6.61 21.49 -34.61
CA ARG A 345 -7.44 20.29 -34.46
C ARG A 345 -7.01 19.51 -33.22
N PRO A 346 -7.88 18.64 -32.64
CA PRO A 346 -7.47 17.78 -31.53
C PRO A 346 -6.25 16.93 -31.91
N ALA A 347 -5.38 16.68 -30.94
CA ALA A 347 -4.24 15.80 -31.07
C ALA A 347 -4.14 14.84 -29.88
N GLU A 348 -3.42 13.74 -30.09
CA GLU A 348 -3.09 12.78 -29.03
C GLU A 348 -1.57 12.72 -28.86
N THR A 349 -1.12 12.50 -27.63
CA THR A 349 0.28 12.24 -27.29
C THR A 349 0.37 11.22 -26.15
N ALA A 350 1.51 10.56 -26.00
CA ALA A 350 1.76 9.64 -24.90
C ALA A 350 2.35 10.35 -23.67
N SER A 351 1.97 9.87 -22.49
CA SER A 351 2.55 10.26 -21.21
C SER A 351 3.11 9.04 -20.49
N THR A 352 4.32 9.16 -19.95
CA THR A 352 4.97 8.15 -19.11
C THR A 352 4.48 8.16 -17.67
N GLU A 353 4.05 9.34 -17.17
CA GLU A 353 3.56 9.45 -15.79
C GLU A 353 2.50 10.55 -15.62
N ARG A 354 1.47 10.27 -14.79
CA ARG A 354 0.49 11.23 -14.26
C ARG A 354 0.77 11.48 -12.78
N HIS A 355 1.36 12.62 -12.43
CA HIS A 355 1.83 12.91 -11.06
C HIS A 355 1.53 14.35 -10.58
N LYS A 356 2.01 14.70 -9.38
CA LYS A 356 2.05 16.10 -8.90
C LYS A 356 3.49 16.62 -8.88
N VAL A 357 3.64 17.89 -9.22
CA VAL A 357 4.91 18.62 -9.10
C VAL A 357 4.92 19.38 -7.78
N MET A 358 6.07 19.35 -7.08
CA MET A 358 6.25 20.03 -5.80
C MET A 358 5.90 21.51 -5.95
N ARG A 359 5.19 22.10 -4.98
CA ARG A 359 4.75 23.52 -4.99
C ARG A 359 3.88 23.96 -6.18
N GLN A 360 3.48 23.05 -7.07
CA GLN A 360 2.56 23.34 -8.17
C GLN A 360 1.16 22.79 -7.87
N THR A 361 0.14 23.40 -8.46
CA THR A 361 -1.25 22.95 -8.30
C THR A 361 -1.66 21.95 -9.37
N GLY A 362 -2.61 21.09 -9.01
CA GLY A 362 -3.19 20.11 -9.94
C GLY A 362 -2.28 18.92 -10.24
N ILE A 363 -2.68 18.19 -11.28
CA ILE A 363 -1.98 17.01 -11.79
C ILE A 363 -1.26 17.38 -13.08
N TRP A 364 -0.17 16.69 -13.38
CA TRP A 364 0.71 16.93 -14.52
C TRP A 364 1.02 15.59 -15.21
N TYR A 365 1.16 15.65 -16.53
CA TYR A 365 1.54 14.54 -17.39
C TYR A 365 2.97 14.73 -17.89
N ASP A 366 3.84 13.75 -17.68
CA ASP A 366 5.17 13.69 -18.27
C ASP A 366 5.06 13.22 -19.73
N ILE A 367 5.07 14.17 -20.67
CA ILE A 367 4.81 13.89 -22.10
C ILE A 367 6.04 13.25 -22.73
N SER A 368 5.88 12.07 -23.32
CA SER A 368 6.96 11.31 -23.95
C SER A 368 7.03 11.46 -25.47
N GLU A 369 5.97 11.95 -26.12
CA GLU A 369 5.88 11.99 -27.58
C GLU A 369 5.38 13.34 -28.13
N GLY A 370 5.63 13.57 -29.42
CA GLY A 370 5.18 14.77 -30.14
C GLY A 370 5.91 16.06 -29.73
N SER A 371 5.32 17.21 -30.08
CA SER A 371 5.98 18.52 -29.98
C SER A 371 6.30 18.97 -28.54
N LEU A 372 5.65 18.38 -27.54
CA LEU A 372 5.90 18.64 -26.11
C LEU A 372 6.66 17.50 -25.42
N SER A 373 7.25 16.56 -26.15
CA SER A 373 8.09 15.50 -25.57
C SER A 373 9.18 16.07 -24.66
N GLY A 374 9.31 15.52 -23.46
CA GLY A 374 10.22 15.97 -22.40
C GLY A 374 9.72 17.18 -21.60
N TYR A 375 8.46 17.58 -21.75
CA TYR A 375 7.81 18.61 -20.93
C TYR A 375 6.61 18.04 -20.18
N LEU A 376 6.32 18.64 -19.04
CA LEU A 376 5.12 18.36 -18.27
C LEU A 376 3.96 19.24 -18.72
N VAL A 377 2.80 18.63 -18.95
CA VAL A 377 1.56 19.34 -19.30
C VAL A 377 0.53 19.18 -18.19
N LYS A 378 -0.10 20.26 -17.77
CA LYS A 378 -1.11 20.23 -16.70
C LYS A 378 -2.37 19.47 -17.15
N GLU A 379 -2.91 18.63 -16.28
CA GLU A 379 -4.23 18.03 -16.45
C GLU A 379 -5.31 19.11 -16.32
N ILE A 380 -6.07 19.31 -17.39
CA ILE A 380 -7.22 20.21 -17.46
C ILE A 380 -8.32 19.45 -18.20
N PRO A 381 -9.39 19.00 -17.51
CA PRO A 381 -10.51 18.30 -18.14
C PRO A 381 -11.04 19.03 -19.37
N GLY A 382 -11.25 18.31 -20.47
CA GLY A 382 -11.72 18.85 -21.75
C GLY A 382 -10.67 19.62 -22.57
N ARG A 383 -9.47 19.89 -22.02
CA ARG A 383 -8.37 20.59 -22.72
C ARG A 383 -7.13 19.72 -22.88
N SER A 384 -6.59 19.22 -21.77
CA SER A 384 -5.38 18.39 -21.73
C SER A 384 -5.61 17.31 -20.69
N TYR A 385 -6.05 16.12 -21.12
CA TYR A 385 -6.50 15.09 -20.20
C TYR A 385 -6.20 13.69 -20.72
N GLN A 386 -5.97 12.76 -19.81
CA GLN A 386 -5.80 11.35 -20.14
C GLN A 386 -7.16 10.77 -20.55
N ALA A 387 -7.23 10.21 -21.75
CA ALA A 387 -8.46 9.69 -22.32
C ALA A 387 -8.94 8.44 -21.57
N GLY A 388 -10.26 8.35 -21.36
CA GLY A 388 -10.89 7.22 -20.70
C GLY A 388 -10.56 7.16 -19.21
N ARG A 389 -10.32 5.95 -18.71
CA ARG A 389 -10.13 5.69 -17.27
C ARG A 389 -8.64 5.70 -16.90
N ALA A 390 -8.27 6.58 -15.97
CA ALA A 390 -6.94 6.71 -15.42
C ALA A 390 -6.89 6.49 -13.90
N ALA A 391 -5.74 6.03 -13.41
CA ALA A 391 -5.43 5.86 -11.98
C ALA A 391 -6.51 5.13 -11.14
N PRO A 392 -7.04 3.97 -11.56
CA PRO A 392 -8.08 3.30 -10.79
C PRO A 392 -7.55 2.73 -9.47
N ILE A 393 -8.33 2.89 -8.40
CA ILE A 393 -8.14 2.20 -7.12
C ILE A 393 -9.43 1.47 -6.74
N GLY A 394 -9.28 0.27 -6.17
CA GLY A 394 -10.42 -0.55 -5.75
C GLY A 394 -10.48 -0.74 -4.24
N TYR A 395 -11.70 -0.77 -3.70
CA TYR A 395 -11.96 -0.85 -2.25
C TYR A 395 -11.81 -2.26 -1.65
N ARG A 396 -11.47 -3.27 -2.46
CA ARG A 396 -11.45 -4.73 -2.17
C ARG A 396 -12.81 -5.34 -1.83
N ILE A 397 -13.58 -4.69 -0.97
CA ILE A 397 -15.02 -4.94 -0.75
C ILE A 397 -15.80 -3.67 -1.09
N PRO A 398 -17.08 -3.78 -1.51
CA PRO A 398 -17.90 -2.61 -1.75
C PRO A 398 -18.02 -1.74 -0.50
N ARG A 399 -17.99 -0.42 -0.70
CA ARG A 399 -18.09 0.57 0.38
C ARG A 399 -19.40 1.32 0.26
N SER A 400 -20.13 1.48 1.36
CA SER A 400 -21.32 2.33 1.41
C SER A 400 -20.98 3.82 1.26
N ALA A 401 -21.83 4.53 0.53
CA ALA A 401 -21.79 5.97 0.37
C ALA A 401 -23.22 6.53 0.33
N VAL A 402 -23.36 7.81 0.68
CA VAL A 402 -24.62 8.53 0.62
C VAL A 402 -24.54 9.57 -0.48
N VAL A 403 -25.59 9.70 -1.28
CA VAL A 403 -25.73 10.75 -2.28
C VAL A 403 -25.93 12.08 -1.56
N VAL A 404 -24.99 13.01 -1.74
CA VAL A 404 -25.01 14.33 -1.10
C VAL A 404 -25.35 15.46 -2.07
N ALA A 405 -25.44 15.14 -3.36
CA ALA A 405 -25.95 16.02 -4.40
C ALA A 405 -26.82 15.21 -5.38
N ALA A 406 -28.04 15.68 -5.66
CA ALA A 406 -28.98 15.04 -6.59
C ALA A 406 -28.32 14.98 -7.97
N PRO A 407 -28.48 13.86 -8.66
CA PRO A 407 -27.39 13.32 -9.40
C PRO A 407 -27.34 14.05 -10.73
N GLY A 408 -26.13 14.26 -11.20
CA GLY A 408 -25.95 14.62 -12.60
C GLY A 408 -26.15 13.38 -13.48
N ARG A 409 -25.05 13.02 -14.14
CA ARG A 409 -25.01 11.92 -15.10
C ARG A 409 -24.35 10.70 -14.48
N ALA A 410 -24.79 9.51 -14.86
CA ALA A 410 -24.04 8.26 -14.70
C ALA A 410 -23.24 8.01 -15.97
N TYR A 411 -21.94 7.78 -15.83
CA TYR A 411 -20.99 7.64 -16.92
C TYR A 411 -20.63 6.18 -17.17
N SER A 412 -20.45 5.83 -18.44
CA SER A 412 -19.97 4.52 -18.89
C SER A 412 -18.76 4.71 -19.81
N LEU A 413 -17.91 3.69 -19.92
CA LEU A 413 -16.83 3.65 -20.91
C LEU A 413 -17.10 2.50 -21.86
N ASP A 414 -16.90 2.73 -23.16
CA ASP A 414 -16.80 1.64 -24.14
C ASP A 414 -15.39 1.04 -24.16
N ASP A 415 -15.18 0.01 -25.00
CA ASP A 415 -13.90 -0.69 -25.12
C ASP A 415 -12.77 0.20 -25.65
N ALA A 416 -13.11 1.30 -26.35
CA ALA A 416 -12.18 2.30 -26.81
C ALA A 416 -11.89 3.38 -25.74
N GLY A 417 -12.47 3.25 -24.55
CA GLY A 417 -12.32 4.20 -23.45
C GLY A 417 -13.13 5.48 -23.64
N LYS A 418 -14.03 5.56 -24.62
CA LYS A 418 -14.89 6.73 -24.81
C LYS A 418 -15.91 6.82 -23.69
N VAL A 419 -15.94 7.97 -23.02
CA VAL A 419 -16.88 8.23 -21.95
C VAL A 419 -18.23 8.67 -22.53
N THR A 420 -19.28 7.94 -22.20
CA THR A 420 -20.69 8.31 -22.45
C THR A 420 -21.40 8.52 -21.12
N ALA A 421 -22.56 9.18 -21.12
CA ALA A 421 -23.29 9.36 -19.88
C ALA A 421 -24.80 9.53 -20.08
N VAL A 422 -25.56 8.98 -19.16
CA VAL A 422 -27.03 9.03 -19.08
C VAL A 422 -27.45 9.80 -17.83
N THR A 423 -28.71 10.24 -17.77
CA THR A 423 -29.26 10.78 -16.52
C THR A 423 -29.28 9.69 -15.45
N ALA A 424 -28.83 10.02 -14.24
CA ALA A 424 -28.89 9.11 -13.11
C ALA A 424 -30.16 9.38 -12.27
N GLY A 425 -30.81 8.33 -11.79
CA GLY A 425 -32.03 8.43 -10.95
C GLY A 425 -31.79 8.37 -9.44
N LEU A 426 -30.65 8.87 -8.95
CA LEU A 426 -30.22 8.82 -7.54
C LEU A 426 -30.56 10.10 -6.77
N ALA A 427 -31.48 10.07 -5.82
CA ALA A 427 -31.84 11.24 -5.02
C ALA A 427 -30.81 11.56 -3.91
N VAL A 428 -30.74 12.83 -3.47
CA VAL A 428 -30.00 13.19 -2.25
C VAL A 428 -30.53 12.38 -1.08
N GLY A 429 -29.64 11.79 -0.31
CA GLY A 429 -29.96 10.91 0.82
C GLY A 429 -29.96 9.43 0.46
N ASP A 430 -30.00 9.06 -0.82
CA ASP A 430 -29.92 7.66 -1.23
C ASP A 430 -28.62 7.03 -0.76
N THR A 431 -28.71 5.78 -0.31
CA THR A 431 -27.54 4.97 0.04
C THR A 431 -27.19 4.06 -1.13
N VAL A 432 -25.93 4.11 -1.55
CA VAL A 432 -25.36 3.29 -2.62
C VAL A 432 -24.10 2.58 -2.15
N THR A 433 -23.66 1.56 -2.87
CA THR A 433 -22.31 0.99 -2.69
C THR A 433 -21.42 1.33 -3.88
N VAL A 434 -20.12 1.50 -3.62
CA VAL A 434 -19.10 1.77 -4.64
C VAL A 434 -17.95 0.76 -4.52
N ASN A 435 -17.35 0.38 -5.65
CA ASN A 435 -16.25 -0.60 -5.68
C ASN A 435 -14.93 -0.04 -6.23
N LEU A 436 -14.96 1.05 -7.01
CA LEU A 436 -13.77 1.70 -7.55
C LEU A 436 -13.83 3.23 -7.41
N ARG A 437 -12.66 3.85 -7.43
CA ARG A 437 -12.45 5.27 -7.68
C ARG A 437 -11.43 5.45 -8.79
N ALA A 438 -11.65 6.39 -9.71
CA ALA A 438 -10.74 6.66 -10.82
C ALA A 438 -10.94 8.08 -11.38
N ALA A 439 -10.01 8.53 -12.23
CA ALA A 439 -10.25 9.68 -13.11
C ALA A 439 -10.86 9.18 -14.43
N LEU A 440 -11.96 9.78 -14.88
CA LEU A 440 -12.49 9.64 -16.24
C LEU A 440 -12.29 10.97 -16.97
N ASP A 441 -11.55 10.97 -18.07
CA ASP A 441 -11.23 12.17 -18.84
C ASP A 441 -10.73 13.35 -17.97
N GLY A 442 -9.88 13.04 -16.98
CA GLY A 442 -9.32 14.00 -16.01
C GLY A 442 -10.24 14.40 -14.85
N VAL A 443 -11.46 13.87 -14.76
CA VAL A 443 -12.42 14.16 -13.68
C VAL A 443 -12.58 12.97 -12.74
N GLN A 444 -12.59 13.21 -11.44
CA GLN A 444 -12.68 12.17 -10.41
C GLN A 444 -14.09 11.59 -10.27
N HIS A 445 -14.17 10.26 -10.22
CA HIS A 445 -15.42 9.50 -10.14
C HIS A 445 -15.33 8.32 -9.18
N TYR A 446 -16.49 7.91 -8.66
CA TYR A 446 -16.72 6.60 -8.06
C TYR A 446 -17.48 5.69 -9.03
N ARG A 447 -17.20 4.40 -9.00
CA ARG A 447 -18.01 3.39 -9.69
C ARG A 447 -19.01 2.78 -8.74
N LEU A 448 -20.29 2.85 -9.09
CA LEU A 448 -21.38 2.22 -8.37
C LEU A 448 -21.28 0.70 -8.50
N ASP A 449 -21.51 0.01 -7.39
CA ASP A 449 -21.48 -1.46 -7.30
C ASP A 449 -22.87 -2.07 -7.18
N SER A 450 -23.87 -1.27 -6.80
CA SER A 450 -25.27 -1.67 -6.64
C SER A 450 -26.24 -0.66 -7.25
N GLY A 451 -27.52 -1.02 -7.28
CA GLY A 451 -28.62 -0.19 -7.79
C GLY A 451 -28.75 -0.19 -9.32
N ALA A 452 -29.67 0.62 -9.84
CA ALA A 452 -29.99 0.68 -11.27
C ALA A 452 -28.81 1.11 -12.17
N HIS A 453 -27.81 1.77 -11.58
CA HIS A 453 -26.60 2.24 -12.26
C HIS A 453 -25.35 1.45 -11.87
N ALA A 454 -25.51 0.23 -11.34
CA ALA A 454 -24.38 -0.65 -11.01
C ALA A 454 -23.44 -0.82 -12.21
N GLY A 455 -22.13 -0.69 -11.96
CA GLY A 455 -21.10 -0.73 -12.99
C GLY A 455 -20.81 0.62 -13.64
N GLN A 456 -21.70 1.61 -13.52
CA GLN A 456 -21.51 2.97 -14.03
C GLN A 456 -20.81 3.86 -13.00
N TRP A 457 -20.36 5.03 -13.45
CA TRP A 457 -19.59 5.98 -12.67
C TRP A 457 -20.40 7.23 -12.34
N VAL A 458 -20.19 7.80 -11.16
CA VAL A 458 -20.73 9.10 -10.75
C VAL A 458 -19.60 9.98 -10.27
N ARG A 459 -19.74 11.30 -10.39
CA ARG A 459 -18.67 12.22 -9.99
C ARG A 459 -18.38 12.09 -8.50
N LEU A 460 -17.12 12.31 -8.13
CA LEU A 460 -16.64 12.20 -6.75
C LEU A 460 -17.46 13.09 -5.78
N ASP A 461 -17.86 14.28 -6.22
CA ASP A 461 -18.64 15.26 -5.45
C ASP A 461 -20.13 14.90 -5.29
N THR A 462 -20.62 13.89 -6.01
CA THR A 462 -22.00 13.39 -5.89
C THR A 462 -22.19 12.56 -4.62
N LEU A 463 -21.14 11.88 -4.15
CA LEU A 463 -21.21 10.93 -3.04
C LEU A 463 -20.32 11.34 -1.88
N ARG A 464 -20.80 11.10 -0.66
CA ARG A 464 -19.98 11.12 0.55
C ARG A 464 -19.89 9.69 1.10
N GLY A 465 -18.67 9.16 1.21
CA GLY A 465 -18.45 7.85 1.80
C GLY A 465 -18.82 7.81 3.29
N VAL A 466 -19.45 6.72 3.74
CA VAL A 466 -19.69 6.48 5.17
C VAL A 466 -18.32 6.35 5.88
N GLY A 467 -18.21 6.85 7.12
CA GLY A 467 -16.96 6.83 7.89
C GLY A 467 -15.91 7.86 7.47
N THR A 468 -16.26 8.82 6.60
CA THR A 468 -15.44 10.03 6.40
C THR A 468 -15.74 11.03 7.52
N ALA A 469 -14.73 11.34 8.35
CA ALA A 469 -14.81 12.41 9.34
C ALA A 469 -14.44 13.76 8.72
#